data_AF-A0A0J5P7Q0-F1
#
_entry.id   AF-A0A0J5P7Q0-F1
#
_cell.length_a   1.000
_cell.length_b   1.000
_cell.length_c   1.000
_cell.angle_alpha   90.00
_cell.angle_beta   90.00
_cell.angle_gamma   90.00
#
_symmetry.space_group_name_H-M   'P 1'
#
loop_
_entity.id
_entity.type
_entity.pdbx_description
1 polymer ?
#
loop_
_entity_poly.entity_id
_entity_poly.type
_entity_poly.pdbx_seq_one_letter_code
_entity_poly.pdbx_strand_id
1 'polypeptide(L)'
;MDLKKIQNNEKYQFYMNVNDIYKNDYFVLNLIKFINLNIQILSLEKSIDELNKEKNIIFEFHLSKITSKPILMGTMDYVIIISYPSDEKKGTFFSYDSWISREAENKPWNKVGIYGYYEEYDKYQDFGYFKKEDFEALGLIFKQKKLLKYLDEKEWLKYTDSGYKHFNQDTYDKISRQAYAIYEFETERNGHKLILSFTVGREKYNENPIGDDLPYEWSQLFIERID
;
A
#
# COMPACT_ATOMS: atom_id res chain seq x y z
N MET A 1 -14.10 13.75 -14.93
CA MET A 1 -13.20 12.69 -15.37
C MET A 1 -13.92 11.39 -15.07
N ASP A 2 -14.11 10.53 -16.06
CA ASP A 2 -14.86 9.28 -15.91
C ASP A 2 -13.86 8.16 -15.60
N LEU A 3 -13.64 7.90 -14.32
CA LEU A 3 -12.60 7.01 -13.81
C LEU A 3 -12.76 5.56 -14.31
N LYS A 4 -14.01 5.10 -14.52
CA LYS A 4 -14.29 3.77 -15.08
C LYS A 4 -13.80 3.64 -16.52
N LYS A 5 -13.90 4.71 -17.33
CA LYS A 5 -13.34 4.73 -18.70
C LYS A 5 -11.82 4.75 -18.73
N ILE A 6 -11.19 5.24 -17.66
CA ILE A 6 -9.73 5.21 -17.50
C ILE A 6 -9.29 3.78 -17.20
N GLN A 7 -9.91 3.12 -16.21
CA GLN A 7 -9.64 1.72 -15.87
C GLN A 7 -9.91 0.76 -17.05
N ASN A 8 -10.95 1.02 -17.86
CA ASN A 8 -11.26 0.23 -19.05
C ASN A 8 -10.29 0.47 -20.23
N ASN A 9 -9.25 1.30 -20.06
CA ASN A 9 -8.26 1.64 -21.09
C ASN A 9 -8.88 2.17 -22.40
N GLU A 10 -10.05 2.82 -22.35
CA GLU A 10 -10.75 3.29 -23.55
C GLU A 10 -10.02 4.48 -24.18
N LYS A 11 -9.76 5.51 -23.36
CA LYS A 11 -9.04 6.74 -23.77
C LYS A 11 -7.65 6.88 -23.16
N TYR A 12 -7.33 6.03 -22.18
CA TYR A 12 -6.07 6.05 -21.49
C TYR A 12 -5.39 4.68 -21.59
N GLN A 13 -4.09 4.65 -21.37
CA GLN A 13 -3.31 3.42 -21.20
C GLN A 13 -2.58 3.47 -19.86
N PHE A 14 -2.47 2.33 -19.19
CA PHE A 14 -1.71 2.21 -17.96
C PHE A 14 -0.21 2.36 -18.22
N TYR A 15 0.46 3.14 -17.38
CA TYR A 15 1.90 3.36 -17.48
C TYR A 15 2.66 2.25 -16.75
N MET A 16 3.37 1.41 -17.52
CA MET A 16 4.07 0.24 -16.99
C MET A 16 5.55 0.47 -16.61
N ASN A 17 6.16 1.62 -16.94
CA ASN A 17 7.59 1.82 -16.67
C ASN A 17 7.86 2.32 -15.25
N VAL A 18 7.79 1.40 -14.28
CA VAL A 18 7.86 1.74 -12.84
C VAL A 18 9.22 2.36 -12.44
N ASN A 19 10.31 2.07 -13.17
CA ASN A 19 11.68 2.52 -12.83
C ASN A 19 11.85 4.04 -12.80
N ASP A 20 11.11 4.79 -13.62
CA ASP A 20 11.17 6.25 -13.67
C ASP A 20 10.19 6.92 -12.69
N ILE A 21 9.28 6.14 -12.09
CA ILE A 21 8.18 6.63 -11.27
C ILE A 21 8.57 6.76 -9.81
N TYR A 22 9.10 5.71 -9.19
CA TYR A 22 9.10 5.64 -7.72
C TYR A 22 10.06 6.64 -7.05
N LYS A 23 11.09 7.12 -7.76
CA LYS A 23 12.04 8.16 -7.28
C LYS A 23 11.69 9.57 -7.74
N ASN A 24 10.63 9.75 -8.53
CA ASN A 24 10.23 11.05 -9.04
C ASN A 24 9.36 11.78 -8.00
N ASP A 25 9.73 13.01 -7.65
CA ASP A 25 9.07 13.81 -6.61
C ASP A 25 7.54 13.94 -6.82
N TYR A 26 7.06 14.02 -8.07
CA TYR A 26 5.63 14.08 -8.36
C TYR A 26 4.89 12.82 -7.91
N PHE A 27 5.47 11.64 -8.13
CA PHE A 27 4.87 10.38 -7.72
C PHE A 27 5.03 10.12 -6.23
N VAL A 28 6.19 10.46 -5.63
CA VAL A 28 6.40 10.40 -4.18
C VAL A 28 5.35 11.25 -3.45
N LEU A 29 5.11 12.49 -3.90
CA LEU A 29 4.07 13.35 -3.32
C LEU A 29 2.67 12.76 -3.44
N ASN A 30 2.37 12.06 -4.54
CA ASN A 30 1.09 11.38 -4.71
C ASN A 30 0.99 10.11 -3.84
N LEU A 31 2.09 9.37 -3.64
CA LEU A 31 2.15 8.22 -2.73
C LEU A 31 1.92 8.66 -1.29
N ILE A 32 2.53 9.76 -0.84
CA ILE A 32 2.29 10.35 0.50
C ILE A 32 0.82 10.71 0.66
N LYS A 33 0.21 11.36 -0.35
CA LYS A 33 -1.23 11.66 -0.33
C LYS A 33 -2.08 10.40 -0.22
N PHE A 34 -1.74 9.37 -1.00
CA PHE A 34 -2.45 8.10 -0.99
C PHE A 34 -2.37 7.36 0.35
N ILE A 35 -1.19 7.31 0.96
CA ILE A 35 -1.01 6.76 2.31
C ILE A 35 -1.78 7.58 3.33
N ASN A 36 -1.76 8.91 3.23
CA ASN A 36 -2.51 9.77 4.13
C ASN A 36 -4.03 9.58 4.02
N LEU A 37 -4.56 9.33 2.81
CA LEU A 37 -5.97 8.99 2.61
C LEU A 37 -6.33 7.68 3.31
N ASN A 38 -5.47 6.66 3.23
CA ASN A 38 -5.64 5.41 3.97
C ASN A 38 -5.62 5.61 5.49
N ILE A 39 -4.68 6.42 6.00
CA ILE A 39 -4.61 6.83 7.41
C ILE A 39 -5.92 7.50 7.83
N GLN A 40 -6.44 8.45 7.03
CA GLN A 40 -7.68 9.19 7.31
C GLN A 40 -8.92 8.28 7.42
N ILE A 41 -8.98 7.21 6.63
CA ILE A 41 -10.08 6.22 6.73
C ILE A 41 -9.97 5.47 8.05
N LEU A 42 -8.77 4.95 8.37
CA LEU A 42 -8.57 4.14 9.56
C LEU A 42 -8.71 4.97 10.85
N SER A 43 -8.33 6.24 10.82
CA SER A 43 -8.49 7.18 11.94
C SER A 43 -9.88 7.83 12.02
N LEU A 44 -10.81 7.46 11.13
CA LEU A 44 -12.18 8.00 11.09
C LEU A 44 -12.23 9.53 10.88
N GLU A 45 -11.15 10.13 10.34
CA GLU A 45 -11.14 11.54 9.93
C GLU A 45 -12.00 11.76 8.69
N LYS A 46 -12.05 10.76 7.80
CA LYS A 46 -12.91 10.75 6.61
C LYS A 46 -13.61 9.41 6.47
N SER A 47 -14.88 9.46 6.12
CA SER A 47 -15.63 8.29 5.67
C SER A 47 -15.25 7.91 4.24
N ILE A 48 -15.48 6.64 3.88
CA ILE A 48 -15.30 6.17 2.49
C ILE A 48 -16.22 6.94 1.53
N ASP A 49 -17.43 7.28 1.96
CA ASP A 49 -18.39 8.05 1.15
C ASP A 49 -17.90 9.48 0.86
N GLU A 50 -17.13 10.08 1.76
CA GLU A 50 -16.49 11.36 1.51
C GLU A 50 -15.34 11.22 0.52
N LEU A 51 -14.51 10.18 0.66
CA LEU A 51 -13.40 9.93 -0.26
C LEU A 51 -13.85 9.52 -1.66
N ASN A 52 -14.97 8.81 -1.80
CA ASN A 52 -15.57 8.47 -3.09
C ASN A 52 -16.02 9.70 -3.91
N LYS A 53 -16.08 10.89 -3.29
CA LYS A 53 -16.36 12.15 -3.99
C LYS A 53 -15.10 12.77 -4.60
N GLU A 54 -13.91 12.31 -4.22
CA GLU A 54 -12.65 12.76 -4.80
C GLU A 54 -12.53 12.30 -6.25
N LYS A 55 -12.07 13.20 -7.13
CA LYS A 55 -12.11 12.98 -8.59
C LYS A 55 -11.13 11.93 -9.10
N ASN A 56 -10.24 11.47 -8.25
CA ASN A 56 -9.12 10.59 -8.54
C ASN A 56 -9.12 9.33 -7.66
N ILE A 57 -10.19 9.10 -6.89
CA ILE A 57 -10.31 7.93 -6.03
C ILE A 57 -11.46 7.06 -6.52
N ILE A 58 -11.26 5.74 -6.51
CA ILE A 58 -12.29 4.75 -6.75
C ILE A 58 -12.23 3.76 -5.60
N PHE A 59 -13.35 3.56 -4.90
CA PHE A 59 -13.48 2.42 -4.00
C PHE A 59 -14.31 1.32 -4.65
N GLU A 60 -13.83 0.10 -4.49
CA GLU A 60 -14.56 -1.10 -4.87
C GLU A 60 -14.71 -2.01 -3.64
N PHE A 61 -15.93 -2.48 -3.40
CA PHE A 61 -16.22 -3.37 -2.29
C PHE A 61 -16.34 -4.81 -2.78
N HIS A 62 -15.63 -5.74 -2.12
CA HIS A 62 -15.69 -7.14 -2.47
C HIS A 62 -16.89 -7.81 -1.79
N LEU A 63 -17.95 -7.99 -2.55
CA LEU A 63 -19.16 -8.68 -2.09
C LEU A 63 -18.85 -10.15 -1.76
N SER A 64 -19.38 -10.62 -0.63
CA SER A 64 -19.31 -12.04 -0.31
C SER A 64 -20.11 -12.86 -1.34
N LYS A 65 -19.60 -14.03 -1.70
CA LYS A 65 -20.34 -15.01 -2.51
C LYS A 65 -21.67 -15.43 -1.86
N ILE A 66 -21.79 -15.26 -0.54
CA ILE A 66 -23.02 -15.47 0.22
C ILE A 66 -23.63 -14.11 0.48
N THR A 67 -24.75 -13.80 -0.16
CA THR A 67 -25.39 -12.47 -0.13
C THR A 67 -25.83 -12.00 1.25
N SER A 68 -26.04 -12.91 2.21
CA SER A 68 -26.36 -12.58 3.61
C SER A 68 -25.13 -12.28 4.47
N LYS A 69 -23.91 -12.49 3.96
CA LYS A 69 -22.69 -12.15 4.68
C LYS A 69 -22.31 -10.69 4.42
N PRO A 70 -21.80 -9.99 5.45
CA PRO A 70 -21.42 -8.61 5.31
C PRO A 70 -20.21 -8.43 4.39
N ILE A 71 -20.10 -7.21 3.86
CA ILE A 71 -18.90 -6.76 3.15
C ILE A 71 -17.81 -6.49 4.19
N LEU A 72 -16.70 -7.22 4.10
CA LEU A 72 -15.58 -7.12 5.06
C LEU A 72 -14.28 -6.64 4.40
N MET A 73 -14.27 -6.49 3.08
CA MET A 73 -13.08 -6.16 2.30
C MET A 73 -13.45 -5.21 1.15
N GLY A 74 -12.50 -4.38 0.76
CA GLY A 74 -12.57 -3.56 -0.44
C GLY A 74 -11.18 -3.15 -0.90
N THR A 75 -11.14 -2.43 -2.02
CA THR A 75 -9.94 -1.78 -2.53
C THR A 75 -10.18 -0.28 -2.70
N MET A 76 -9.12 0.49 -2.57
CA MET A 76 -9.07 1.90 -2.98
C MET A 76 -7.99 2.06 -4.05
N ASP A 77 -8.41 2.55 -5.22
CA ASP A 77 -7.52 2.97 -6.30
C ASP A 77 -7.38 4.50 -6.28
N TYR A 78 -6.14 4.98 -6.33
CA TYR A 78 -5.79 6.39 -6.48
C TYR A 78 -5.16 6.62 -7.85
N VAL A 79 -5.91 7.25 -8.75
CA VAL A 79 -5.57 7.43 -10.16
C VAL A 79 -4.81 8.74 -10.37
N ILE A 80 -3.66 8.65 -11.04
CA ILE A 80 -2.79 9.75 -11.41
C ILE A 80 -2.78 9.88 -12.93
N ILE A 81 -3.16 11.05 -13.45
CA ILE A 81 -3.06 11.33 -14.88
C ILE A 81 -1.67 11.86 -15.20
N ILE A 82 -0.91 11.10 -15.97
CA ILE A 82 0.42 11.48 -16.45
C ILE A 82 0.30 12.35 -17.70
N SER A 83 -0.60 11.97 -18.61
CA SER A 83 -0.90 12.74 -19.81
C SER A 83 -2.36 12.59 -20.23
N TYR A 84 -2.94 13.66 -20.76
CA TYR A 84 -4.29 13.64 -21.30
C TYR A 84 -4.31 13.07 -22.73
N PRO A 85 -5.41 12.41 -23.14
CA PRO A 85 -5.58 11.95 -24.51
C PRO A 85 -5.66 13.11 -25.50
N SER A 86 -5.19 12.87 -26.71
CA SER A 86 -5.44 13.70 -27.90
C SER A 86 -6.19 12.89 -28.95
N ASP A 87 -6.59 13.53 -30.06
CA ASP A 87 -7.26 12.84 -31.17
C ASP A 87 -6.38 11.75 -31.80
N GLU A 88 -5.06 11.83 -31.63
CA GLU A 88 -4.08 10.91 -32.23
C GLU A 88 -3.52 9.88 -31.25
N LYS A 89 -3.63 10.12 -29.93
CA LYS A 89 -2.98 9.29 -28.90
C LYS A 89 -3.83 9.15 -27.66
N LYS A 90 -3.85 7.93 -27.09
CA LYS A 90 -4.37 7.71 -25.75
C LYS A 90 -3.57 8.51 -24.73
N GLY A 91 -4.24 9.00 -23.69
CA GLY A 91 -3.58 9.55 -22.51
C GLY A 91 -2.92 8.44 -21.71
N THR A 92 -2.13 8.80 -20.71
CA THR A 92 -1.44 7.85 -19.86
C THR A 92 -1.78 8.10 -18.40
N PHE A 93 -2.03 7.03 -17.66
CA PHE A 93 -2.31 7.09 -16.23
C PHE A 93 -1.50 6.05 -15.45
N PHE A 94 -1.39 6.28 -14.15
CA PHE A 94 -0.85 5.34 -13.18
C PHE A 94 -1.84 5.26 -12.00
N SER A 95 -1.81 4.18 -11.23
CA SER A 95 -2.60 4.07 -10.01
C SER A 95 -1.81 3.44 -8.88
N TYR A 96 -2.04 3.94 -7.67
CA TYR A 96 -1.74 3.21 -6.45
C TYR A 96 -3.00 2.50 -5.97
N ASP A 97 -2.85 1.29 -5.48
CA ASP A 97 -3.95 0.49 -4.94
C ASP A 97 -3.66 0.04 -3.51
N SER A 98 -4.74 -0.13 -2.77
CA SER A 98 -4.70 -0.57 -1.38
C SER A 98 -5.90 -1.45 -1.10
N TRP A 99 -5.67 -2.50 -0.32
CA TRP A 99 -6.71 -3.35 0.24
C TRP A 99 -7.10 -2.83 1.60
N ILE A 100 -8.40 -2.78 1.89
CA ILE A 100 -8.93 -2.40 3.19
C ILE A 100 -9.82 -3.50 3.75
N SER A 101 -9.72 -3.77 5.05
CA SER A 101 -10.53 -4.80 5.70
C SER A 101 -11.04 -4.40 7.10
N ARG A 102 -12.13 -5.07 7.51
CA ARG A 102 -12.77 -4.97 8.81
C ARG A 102 -13.21 -6.35 9.31
N GLU A 103 -13.28 -6.52 10.62
CA GLU A 103 -13.62 -7.80 11.24
C GLU A 103 -15.10 -8.16 11.14
N ALA A 104 -15.98 -7.15 11.19
CA ALA A 104 -17.43 -7.31 11.16
C ALA A 104 -18.12 -6.07 10.58
N GLU A 105 -19.40 -6.22 10.21
CA GLU A 105 -20.19 -5.16 9.57
C GLU A 105 -20.35 -3.89 10.43
N ASN A 106 -20.47 -4.07 11.73
CA ASN A 106 -20.64 -3.00 12.71
C ASN A 106 -19.31 -2.52 13.29
N LYS A 107 -18.18 -3.03 12.78
CA LYS A 107 -16.85 -2.59 13.17
C LYS A 107 -16.31 -1.61 12.12
N PRO A 108 -15.52 -0.61 12.52
CA PRO A 108 -14.89 0.27 11.55
C PRO A 108 -13.79 -0.49 10.81
N TRP A 109 -13.45 -0.04 9.60
CA TRP A 109 -12.25 -0.49 8.91
C TRP A 109 -11.03 -0.28 9.82
N ASN A 110 -10.18 -1.30 9.89
CA ASN A 110 -9.07 -1.33 10.85
C ASN A 110 -7.75 -1.80 10.24
N LYS A 111 -7.74 -2.32 9.01
CA LYS A 111 -6.50 -2.77 8.35
C LYS A 111 -6.44 -2.33 6.91
N VAL A 112 -5.28 -1.84 6.50
CA VAL A 112 -4.93 -1.53 5.11
C VAL A 112 -3.65 -2.25 4.72
N GLY A 113 -3.62 -2.83 3.53
CA GLY A 113 -2.42 -3.33 2.87
C GLY A 113 -2.17 -2.59 1.56
N ILE A 114 -0.94 -2.13 1.36
CA ILE A 114 -0.49 -1.43 0.16
C ILE A 114 0.67 -2.24 -0.43
N TYR A 115 0.53 -2.68 -1.68
CA TYR A 115 1.41 -3.68 -2.29
C TYR A 115 1.95 -3.26 -3.65
N GLY A 116 3.22 -3.59 -3.89
CA GLY A 116 3.81 -3.63 -5.24
C GLY A 116 3.09 -4.53 -6.22
N TYR A 117 2.82 -4.01 -7.42
CA TYR A 117 2.59 -4.86 -8.59
C TYR A 117 3.83 -5.69 -8.84
N TYR A 118 3.67 -7.00 -8.68
CA TYR A 118 4.68 -8.01 -8.94
C TYR A 118 4.18 -8.88 -10.09
N GLU A 119 4.63 -8.64 -11.31
CA GLU A 119 4.45 -9.64 -12.36
C GLU A 119 5.47 -10.78 -12.15
N GLU A 120 4.97 -12.00 -12.09
CA GLU A 120 5.68 -13.21 -11.66
C GLU A 120 6.92 -13.58 -12.51
N TYR A 121 7.22 -12.88 -13.61
CA TYR A 121 8.21 -13.35 -14.58
C TYR A 121 9.34 -12.43 -15.01
N ASP A 122 9.37 -11.13 -14.72
CA ASP A 122 10.63 -10.39 -14.79
C ASP A 122 10.50 -8.97 -14.22
N LYS A 123 11.24 -8.73 -13.14
CA LYS A 123 11.71 -7.43 -12.64
C LYS A 123 10.68 -6.30 -12.52
N TYR A 124 9.89 -6.33 -11.45
CA TYR A 124 9.39 -5.09 -10.82
C TYR A 124 9.42 -5.26 -9.31
N GLN A 125 10.42 -4.65 -8.68
CA GLN A 125 10.49 -4.44 -7.24
C GLN A 125 10.71 -2.94 -7.04
N ASP A 126 9.87 -2.35 -6.19
CA ASP A 126 10.04 -1.12 -5.39
C ASP A 126 8.73 -0.33 -5.42
N PHE A 127 8.01 -0.29 -4.29
CA PHE A 127 6.73 0.43 -4.21
C PHE A 127 6.89 1.87 -3.75
N GLY A 128 7.92 2.15 -2.96
CA GLY A 128 8.16 3.50 -2.49
C GLY A 128 9.62 3.74 -2.17
N TYR A 129 10.04 4.91 -2.58
CA TYR A 129 11.25 5.56 -2.12
C TYR A 129 10.81 6.67 -1.18
N PHE A 130 11.35 6.70 0.05
CA PHE A 130 11.15 7.82 0.96
C PHE A 130 12.47 8.34 1.50
N LYS A 131 12.56 9.67 1.56
CA LYS A 131 13.53 10.37 2.39
C LYS A 131 12.92 10.55 3.79
N LYS A 132 13.76 11.00 4.72
CA LYS A 132 13.33 11.25 6.11
C LYS A 132 12.13 12.19 6.18
N GLU A 133 12.12 13.23 5.36
CA GLU A 133 11.07 14.26 5.33
C GLU A 133 9.71 13.69 4.92
N ASP A 134 9.69 12.61 4.14
CA ASP A 134 8.43 11.98 3.69
C ASP A 134 7.74 11.23 4.85
N PHE A 135 8.52 10.57 5.72
CA PHE A 135 8.00 9.97 6.97
C PHE A 135 7.50 11.04 7.94
N GLU A 136 8.22 12.17 8.03
CA GLU A 136 7.81 13.32 8.84
C GLU A 136 6.54 13.99 8.32
N ALA A 137 6.37 14.09 6.99
CA ALA A 137 5.17 14.62 6.36
C ALA A 137 3.92 13.78 6.66
N LEU A 138 4.09 12.47 6.80
CA LEU A 138 3.06 11.55 7.28
C LEU A 138 2.89 11.59 8.81
N GLY A 139 3.75 12.31 9.52
CA GLY A 139 3.81 12.42 10.98
C GLY A 139 3.98 11.06 11.64
N LEU A 140 4.90 10.25 11.11
CA LEU A 140 5.22 8.92 11.60
C LEU A 140 6.38 8.98 12.59
N ILE A 141 6.26 8.21 13.68
CA ILE A 141 7.30 8.09 14.69
C ILE A 141 7.84 6.67 14.64
N PHE A 142 9.12 6.52 14.29
CA PHE A 142 9.79 5.22 14.28
C PHE A 142 9.77 4.57 15.67
N LYS A 143 9.57 3.26 15.72
CA LYS A 143 9.58 2.48 16.96
C LYS A 143 10.64 1.41 16.97
N GLN A 144 10.67 0.58 15.95
CA GLN A 144 11.60 -0.54 15.90
C GLN A 144 11.79 -1.11 14.50
N LYS A 145 12.94 -1.75 14.32
CA LYS A 145 13.25 -2.60 13.18
C LYS A 145 13.27 -4.05 13.62
N LYS A 146 12.57 -4.91 12.89
CA LYS A 146 12.55 -6.36 13.06
C LYS A 146 13.14 -7.02 11.82
N LEU A 147 13.80 -8.17 11.99
CA LEU A 147 14.20 -9.02 10.88
C LEU A 147 13.35 -10.27 10.87
N LEU A 148 12.87 -10.66 9.69
CA LEU A 148 11.97 -11.79 9.49
C LEU A 148 12.50 -13.09 10.12
N LYS A 149 13.81 -13.35 9.99
CA LYS A 149 14.48 -14.53 10.57
C LYS A 149 14.36 -14.66 12.09
N TYR A 150 14.02 -13.58 12.80
CA TYR A 150 13.86 -13.56 14.25
C TYR A 150 12.38 -13.52 14.68
N LEU A 151 11.45 -13.50 13.73
CA LEU A 151 10.02 -13.56 13.97
C LEU A 151 9.54 -15.01 13.92
N ASP A 152 8.48 -15.31 14.65
CA ASP A 152 7.80 -16.59 14.54
C ASP A 152 6.93 -16.67 13.28
N GLU A 153 6.51 -17.89 12.94
CA GLU A 153 5.71 -18.17 11.75
C GLU A 153 4.35 -17.44 11.73
N LYS A 154 3.77 -17.17 12.91
CA LYS A 154 2.48 -16.45 12.99
C LYS A 154 2.67 -14.98 12.66
N GLU A 155 3.76 -14.38 13.10
CA GLU A 155 4.11 -13.00 12.74
C GLU A 155 4.44 -12.87 11.26
N TRP A 156 5.02 -13.89 10.62
CA TRP A 156 5.29 -13.85 9.18
C TRP A 156 4.02 -13.62 8.37
N LEU A 157 2.90 -14.27 8.75
CA LEU A 157 1.62 -14.15 8.06
C LEU A 157 1.07 -12.72 7.97
N LYS A 158 1.47 -11.83 8.90
CA LYS A 158 1.05 -10.44 8.87
C LYS A 158 1.61 -9.67 7.68
N TYR A 159 2.72 -10.15 7.12
CA TYR A 159 3.46 -9.51 6.05
C TYR A 159 3.34 -10.28 4.73
N THR A 160 2.25 -11.04 4.57
CA THR A 160 1.99 -11.86 3.37
C THR A 160 0.52 -11.83 2.99
N ASP A 161 0.22 -11.80 1.70
CA ASP A 161 -1.15 -12.05 1.18
C ASP A 161 -1.48 -13.54 1.04
N SER A 162 -0.49 -14.40 1.23
CA SER A 162 -0.58 -15.84 0.95
C SER A 162 -1.02 -16.61 2.19
N GLY A 163 -2.15 -17.30 2.08
CA GLY A 163 -2.62 -18.29 3.07
C GLY A 163 -1.77 -19.56 3.07
N TYR A 164 -0.49 -19.45 3.44
CA TYR A 164 0.42 -20.59 3.54
C TYR A 164 -0.13 -21.59 4.57
N LYS A 165 -0.32 -22.84 4.14
CA LYS A 165 -0.76 -23.94 5.01
C LYS A 165 0.41 -24.58 5.76
N HIS A 166 1.64 -24.38 5.29
CA HIS A 166 2.86 -24.95 5.84
C HIS A 166 4.01 -23.92 5.77
N PHE A 167 4.74 -23.79 6.88
CA PHE A 167 5.93 -22.95 6.98
C PHE A 167 7.17 -23.83 6.85
N ASN A 168 7.93 -23.59 5.79
CA ASN A 168 9.20 -24.25 5.53
C ASN A 168 10.20 -23.22 4.99
N GLN A 169 11.43 -23.63 4.68
CA GLN A 169 12.45 -22.74 4.15
C GLN A 169 12.01 -22.06 2.84
N ASP A 170 11.28 -22.76 1.96
CA ASP A 170 10.77 -22.19 0.72
C ASP A 170 9.75 -21.08 0.97
N THR A 171 8.87 -21.26 1.97
CA THR A 171 7.93 -20.23 2.41
C THR A 171 8.69 -19.02 2.96
N TYR A 172 9.68 -19.24 3.83
CA TYR A 172 10.53 -18.15 4.33
C TYR A 172 11.22 -17.40 3.19
N ASP A 173 11.84 -18.11 2.25
CA ASP A 173 12.57 -17.50 1.16
C ASP A 173 11.64 -16.65 0.27
N LYS A 174 10.42 -17.12 -0.01
CA LYS A 174 9.40 -16.35 -0.73
C LYS A 174 9.00 -15.07 0.01
N ILE A 175 8.71 -15.17 1.31
CA ILE A 175 8.32 -14.01 2.13
C ILE A 175 9.48 -13.03 2.23
N SER A 176 10.70 -13.51 2.43
CA SER A 176 11.90 -12.68 2.57
C SER A 176 12.19 -11.83 1.34
N ARG A 177 11.74 -12.24 0.15
CA ARG A 177 11.86 -11.39 -1.06
C ARG A 177 11.08 -10.09 -0.94
N GLN A 178 10.05 -10.04 -0.11
CA GLN A 178 9.15 -8.89 0.06
C GLN A 178 9.22 -8.27 1.46
N ALA A 179 9.54 -9.06 2.48
CA ALA A 179 9.50 -8.64 3.88
C ALA A 179 10.65 -9.22 4.72
N TYR A 180 11.89 -9.03 4.29
CA TYR A 180 13.07 -9.46 5.05
C TYR A 180 13.32 -8.61 6.30
N ALA A 181 13.15 -7.29 6.18
CA ALA A 181 13.18 -6.36 7.30
C ALA A 181 11.87 -5.59 7.41
N ILE A 182 11.44 -5.33 8.63
CA ILE A 182 10.17 -4.66 8.93
C ILE A 182 10.48 -3.46 9.81
N TYR A 183 10.10 -2.27 9.34
CA TYR A 183 10.24 -1.02 10.06
C TYR A 183 8.87 -0.59 10.55
N GLU A 184 8.69 -0.59 11.86
CA GLU A 184 7.44 -0.22 12.51
C GLU A 184 7.48 1.24 12.95
N PHE A 185 6.41 1.94 12.59
CA PHE A 185 6.13 3.31 12.96
C PHE A 185 4.78 3.37 13.66
N GLU A 186 4.58 4.43 14.43
CA GLU A 186 3.26 4.77 14.96
C GLU A 186 2.88 6.19 14.57
N THR A 187 1.58 6.41 14.49
CA THR A 187 1.00 7.74 14.46
C THR A 187 -0.32 7.76 15.22
N GLU A 188 -0.73 8.92 15.69
CA GLU A 188 -2.05 9.13 16.30
C GLU A 188 -2.77 10.23 15.53
N ARG A 189 -4.01 9.94 15.13
CA ARG A 189 -4.83 10.81 14.28
C ARG A 189 -6.26 10.72 14.76
N ASN A 190 -6.91 11.86 14.97
CA ASN A 190 -8.29 11.93 15.48
C ASN A 190 -8.54 11.05 16.74
N GLY A 191 -7.56 10.99 17.65
CA GLY A 191 -7.62 10.18 18.88
C GLY A 191 -7.45 8.66 18.66
N HIS A 192 -7.14 8.23 17.44
CA HIS A 192 -6.92 6.83 17.10
C HIS A 192 -5.44 6.52 16.86
N LYS A 193 -4.96 5.41 17.45
CA LYS A 193 -3.57 4.96 17.31
C LYS A 193 -3.44 3.99 16.13
N LEU A 194 -2.50 4.28 15.24
CA LEU A 194 -2.19 3.46 14.07
C LEU A 194 -0.75 2.95 14.14
N ILE A 195 -0.55 1.68 13.80
CA ILE A 195 0.76 1.08 13.52
C ILE A 195 0.94 0.99 12.00
N LEU A 196 2.09 1.44 11.52
CA LEU A 196 2.49 1.31 10.12
C LEU A 196 3.72 0.42 10.05
N SER A 197 3.66 -0.65 9.26
CA SER A 197 4.76 -1.59 9.03
C SER A 197 5.22 -1.50 7.58
N PHE A 198 6.35 -0.85 7.36
CA PHE A 198 7.02 -0.82 6.07
C PHE A 198 7.94 -2.04 5.96
N THR A 199 7.79 -2.82 4.90
CA THR A 199 8.61 -4.02 4.68
C THR A 199 9.66 -3.78 3.60
N VAL A 200 10.85 -4.35 3.77
CA VAL A 200 11.96 -4.26 2.83
C VAL A 200 12.36 -5.66 2.40
N GLY A 201 12.36 -5.90 1.08
CA GLY A 201 12.83 -7.14 0.48
C GLY A 201 14.31 -7.41 0.75
N ARG A 202 14.68 -8.70 0.81
CA ARG A 202 16.06 -9.14 1.12
C ARG A 202 17.12 -8.52 0.22
N GLU A 203 16.81 -8.31 -1.07
CA GLU A 203 17.75 -7.74 -2.04
C GLU A 203 18.03 -6.26 -1.79
N LYS A 204 17.08 -5.53 -1.19
CA LYS A 204 17.16 -4.09 -0.92
C LYS A 204 17.67 -3.74 0.47
N TYR A 205 17.68 -4.70 1.40
CA TYR A 205 18.04 -4.46 2.79
C TYR A 205 19.46 -3.87 3.00
N ASN A 206 20.39 -4.11 2.09
CA ASN A 206 21.77 -3.60 2.19
C ASN A 206 21.96 -2.21 1.55
N GLU A 207 20.94 -1.63 0.90
CA GLU A 207 21.03 -0.39 0.12
C GLU A 207 20.48 0.84 0.87
N ASN A 208 20.72 0.95 2.19
CA ASN A 208 20.10 2.00 3.01
C ASN A 208 21.03 3.20 3.32
N PRO A 209 20.99 4.29 2.53
CA PRO A 209 21.77 5.50 2.79
C PRO A 209 21.19 6.42 3.87
N ILE A 210 19.96 6.21 4.34
CA ILE A 210 19.27 7.12 5.28
C ILE A 210 19.38 6.68 6.76
N GLY A 211 20.10 5.60 7.02
CA GLY A 211 20.39 5.09 8.37
C GLY A 211 19.56 3.88 8.76
N ASP A 212 19.99 3.18 9.82
CA ASP A 212 19.43 1.88 10.24
C ASP A 212 17.96 1.90 10.69
N ASP A 213 17.39 3.09 10.91
CA ASP A 213 16.09 3.31 11.53
C ASP A 213 14.98 3.67 10.51
N LEU A 214 15.32 3.90 9.24
CA LEU A 214 14.34 4.29 8.21
C LEU A 214 14.54 3.43 6.96
N PRO A 215 13.49 2.84 6.36
CA PRO A 215 13.63 2.15 5.10
C PRO A 215 13.74 3.15 3.94
N TYR A 216 14.84 3.12 3.20
CA TYR A 216 15.04 3.98 2.02
C TYR A 216 14.14 3.57 0.85
N GLU A 217 14.13 2.26 0.58
CA GLU A 217 13.29 1.60 -0.41
C GLU A 217 12.50 0.50 0.29
N TRP A 218 11.21 0.38 -0.04
CA TRP A 218 10.32 -0.56 0.60
C TRP A 218 9.35 -1.20 -0.40
N SER A 219 8.88 -2.39 -0.05
CA SER A 219 8.13 -3.30 -0.93
C SER A 219 6.63 -3.30 -0.62
N GLN A 220 6.26 -3.26 0.66
CA GLN A 220 4.87 -3.26 1.10
C GLN A 220 4.70 -2.34 2.32
N LEU A 221 3.49 -1.85 2.50
CA LEU A 221 3.08 -1.10 3.69
C LEU A 221 1.78 -1.68 4.23
N PHE A 222 1.80 -2.03 5.52
CA PHE A 222 0.60 -2.41 6.28
C PHE A 222 0.27 -1.34 7.30
N ILE A 223 -1.00 -0.94 7.37
CA ILE A 223 -1.50 0.03 8.35
C ILE A 223 -2.61 -0.62 9.16
N GLU A 224 -2.48 -0.60 10.49
CA GLU A 224 -3.46 -1.20 11.40
C GLU A 224 -3.88 -0.19 12.48
N ARG A 225 -5.19 -0.06 12.70
CA ARG A 225 -5.72 0.59 13.90
C ARG A 225 -5.77 -0.41 15.04
N ILE A 226 -5.18 -0.05 16.18
CA ILE A 226 -4.91 -0.97 17.30
C ILE A 226 -5.65 -0.63 18.60
N ASP A 227 -6.65 0.26 18.52
CA ASP A 227 -7.55 0.61 19.63
C ASP A 227 -8.95 -0.01 19.50
#